data_AF-A0A2V0PQB9-F1
#
_entry.id   AF-A0A2V0PQB9-F1
#
_cell.length_a   1.000
_cell.length_b   1.000
_cell.length_c   1.000
_cell.angle_alpha   90.00
_cell.angle_beta   90.00
_cell.angle_gamma   90.00
#
_symmetry.space_group_name_H-M   'P 1'
#
loop_
_entity.id
_entity.type
_entity.pdbx_description
1 polymer ?
#
loop_
_entity_poly.entity_id
_entity_poly.type
_entity_poly.pdbx_seq_one_letter_code
_entity_poly.pdbx_strand_id
1 'polypeptide(L)'
;MQTIGAASQLSGSVQQQQQQQQRQHHASRRAAAGPGAAAAARRPHAPAPRAPRRAAMAAQNAAAAAEVDQTLNPRVSSLKVSKTMALTDMARAMREGGVDVIGLAAGEPDFDTPAAIVEAGVAALRGGDTRYTPNTGTSALRAAIVKKLKDENGLDYKASEVVVSNGAKQSIWQAVLATVSPGDEVIIPAPYWVSYPEMVKLAGATPVVLDTTPESGFMVTGEQLAAALTPRSRLIILCTPSNPTGAVYPIERLRELAAVVAPHPRLLVLSDEIYEAITYAPAAHHSFAALPGMWGRTLTVNGFSKSFAMTGWRLGYLAAPQRFADAAAAIQSQSTSGASSISQAAGVAALALGPRGGAPVAAMVEAFEARRDYIVGRLREIPGIKLAEPQGAFYVLPEMSAFFGPGAAAEGYGPVPDADALAMYLMRVAH
;
A
#
# COMPACT_ATOMS: atom_id res chain seq x y z
N MET A 1 60.38 1.99 2.70
CA MET A 1 60.16 1.88 4.17
C MET A 1 60.31 3.25 4.79
N GLN A 2 59.22 4.00 4.94
CA GLN A 2 59.06 5.17 5.84
C GLN A 2 57.71 5.83 5.52
N THR A 3 56.59 5.22 5.96
CA THR A 3 55.26 5.87 5.96
C THR A 3 54.20 5.14 6.82
N ILE A 4 54.60 4.31 7.80
CA ILE A 4 53.68 3.60 8.73
C ILE A 4 53.93 4.04 10.20
N GLY A 5 54.55 5.20 10.42
CA GLY A 5 54.90 5.70 11.76
C GLY A 5 53.95 6.73 12.37
N ALA A 6 53.12 7.41 11.57
CA ALA A 6 52.38 8.60 12.05
C ALA A 6 50.93 8.32 12.49
N ALA A 7 50.29 7.24 12.02
CA ALA A 7 48.90 6.94 12.37
C ALA A 7 48.72 6.24 13.73
N SER A 8 49.77 5.58 14.24
CA SER A 8 49.75 4.91 15.55
C SER A 8 49.82 5.91 16.72
N GLN A 9 50.55 7.02 16.57
CA GLN A 9 50.75 8.00 17.65
C GLN A 9 49.54 8.93 17.88
N LEU A 10 48.67 9.13 16.88
CA LEU A 10 47.45 9.93 17.01
C LEU A 10 46.28 9.18 17.66
N SER A 11 46.29 7.84 17.66
CA SER A 11 45.25 7.03 18.31
C SER A 11 45.44 6.89 19.83
N GLY A 12 46.69 6.89 20.31
CA GLY A 12 47.01 6.79 21.74
C GLY A 12 46.73 8.06 22.53
N SER A 13 46.84 9.24 21.92
CA SER A 13 46.64 10.53 22.60
C SER A 13 45.16 10.84 22.88
N VAL A 14 44.25 10.39 22.00
CA VAL A 14 42.79 10.56 22.17
C VAL A 14 42.23 9.63 23.25
N GLN A 15 42.74 8.39 23.35
CA GLN A 15 42.37 7.46 24.42
C GLN A 15 42.90 7.90 25.80
N GLN A 16 44.07 8.53 25.87
CA GLN A 16 44.59 9.08 27.12
C GLN A 16 43.78 10.30 27.60
N GLN A 17 43.33 11.18 26.72
CA GLN A 17 42.47 12.32 27.10
C GLN A 17 41.09 11.90 27.63
N GLN A 18 40.47 10.86 27.05
CA GLN A 18 39.18 10.34 27.54
C GLN A 18 39.29 9.64 28.91
N GLN A 19 40.38 8.91 29.17
CA GLN A 19 40.61 8.33 30.50
C GLN A 19 40.93 9.37 31.57
N GLN A 20 41.54 10.51 31.22
CA GLN A 20 41.87 11.57 32.17
C GLN A 20 40.61 12.36 32.59
N GLN A 21 39.66 12.58 31.68
CA GLN A 21 38.35 13.19 32.00
C GLN A 21 37.48 12.30 32.88
N GLN A 22 37.49 10.97 32.68
CA GLN A 22 36.75 10.04 33.54
C GLN A 22 37.33 9.92 34.96
N ARG A 23 38.66 10.05 35.12
CA ARG A 23 39.31 10.07 36.44
C ARG A 23 39.06 11.37 37.22
N GLN A 24 38.92 12.51 36.53
CA GLN A 24 38.57 13.79 37.17
C GLN A 24 37.12 13.84 37.67
N HIS A 25 36.18 13.13 37.01
CA HIS A 25 34.81 12.99 37.51
C HIS A 25 34.65 12.04 38.70
N HIS A 26 35.56 11.09 38.89
CA HIS A 26 35.55 10.20 40.06
C HIS A 26 36.31 10.77 41.28
N ALA A 27 37.25 11.70 41.08
CA ALA A 27 38.02 12.32 42.15
C ALA A 27 37.25 13.43 42.90
N SER A 28 36.21 14.03 42.30
CA SER A 28 35.38 15.08 42.94
C SER A 28 34.27 14.54 43.86
N ARG A 29 34.12 13.21 43.99
CA ARG A 29 33.18 12.55 44.91
C ARG A 29 33.82 11.92 46.15
N ARG A 30 35.13 12.14 46.39
CA ARG A 30 35.88 11.48 47.48
C ARG A 30 36.70 12.40 48.38
N ALA A 31 36.34 13.67 48.49
CA ALA A 31 36.98 14.62 49.42
C ALA A 31 35.93 15.35 50.29
N ALA A 32 35.37 14.64 51.28
CA ALA A 32 34.75 15.23 52.47
C ALA A 32 34.49 14.12 53.51
N ALA A 33 35.55 13.56 54.09
CA ALA A 33 35.45 12.76 55.31
C ALA A 33 36.80 12.78 56.05
N GLY A 34 36.89 13.60 57.10
CA GLY A 34 37.97 13.60 58.09
C GLY A 34 37.44 13.19 59.47
N PRO A 35 38.26 12.65 60.38
CA PRO A 35 37.80 11.80 61.48
C PRO A 35 37.72 12.51 62.85
N GLY A 36 36.75 12.07 63.67
CA GLY A 36 36.86 12.03 65.13
C GLY A 36 36.02 13.04 65.93
N ALA A 37 34.93 12.57 66.59
CA ALA A 37 34.64 12.81 68.01
C ALA A 37 33.26 12.26 68.45
N ALA A 38 33.30 11.41 69.47
CA ALA A 38 32.36 11.20 70.57
C ALA A 38 30.87 10.84 70.33
N ALA A 39 30.45 9.82 71.09
CA ALA A 39 29.14 9.19 71.11
C ALA A 39 28.02 10.06 71.71
N ALA A 40 26.85 10.06 71.06
CA ALA A 40 25.56 10.32 71.69
C ALA A 40 24.49 9.45 71.02
N ALA A 41 23.83 8.61 71.81
CA ALA A 41 22.79 7.69 71.35
C ALA A 41 21.64 8.45 70.67
N ARG A 42 21.41 8.19 69.37
CA ARG A 42 20.20 8.61 68.65
C ARG A 42 19.43 7.37 68.20
N ARG A 43 18.16 7.32 68.59
CA ARG A 43 17.17 6.28 68.27
C ARG A 43 17.08 6.03 66.76
N PRO A 44 16.75 4.82 66.29
CA PRO A 44 16.59 4.54 64.87
C PRO A 44 15.45 5.39 64.31
N HIS A 45 15.77 6.29 63.39
CA HIS A 45 14.75 7.01 62.63
C HIS A 45 14.24 6.05 61.55
N ALA A 46 13.06 5.47 61.77
CA ALA A 46 12.39 4.67 60.75
C ALA A 46 12.21 5.55 59.49
N PRO A 47 12.50 5.04 58.28
CA PRO A 47 12.17 5.78 57.06
C PRO A 47 10.66 5.99 57.03
N ALA A 48 10.22 7.25 56.91
CA ALA A 48 8.81 7.56 56.76
C ALA A 48 8.24 6.78 55.56
N PRO A 49 7.03 6.20 55.66
CA PRO A 49 6.45 5.46 54.56
C PRO A 49 6.30 6.42 53.37
N ARG A 50 7.00 6.14 52.27
CA ARG A 50 6.71 6.78 50.99
C ARG A 50 5.28 6.40 50.62
N ALA A 51 4.34 7.31 50.86
CA ALA A 51 2.99 7.21 50.32
C ALA A 51 3.10 6.91 48.81
N PRO A 52 2.27 6.00 48.26
CA PRO A 52 2.45 5.56 46.90
C PRO A 52 2.19 6.74 45.97
N ARG A 53 3.25 7.24 45.31
CA ARG A 53 3.18 8.32 44.31
C ARG A 53 2.05 8.14 43.29
N ARG A 54 1.62 6.90 43.04
CA ARG A 54 0.47 6.54 42.21
C ARG A 54 -0.88 7.04 42.74
N ALA A 55 -1.13 6.98 44.04
CA ALA A 55 -2.40 7.43 44.62
C ALA A 55 -2.53 8.96 44.63
N ALA A 56 -1.41 9.67 44.86
CA ALA A 56 -1.36 11.13 44.78
C ALA A 56 -1.50 11.64 43.33
N MET A 57 -0.88 10.98 42.35
CA MET A 57 -1.08 11.28 40.92
C MET A 57 -2.53 11.00 40.47
N ALA A 58 -3.12 9.89 40.92
CA ALA A 58 -4.50 9.55 40.57
C ALA A 58 -5.50 10.57 41.16
N ALA A 59 -5.30 11.01 42.39
CA ALA A 59 -6.14 12.03 43.03
C ALA A 59 -5.99 13.43 42.39
N GLN A 60 -4.78 13.80 41.95
CA GLN A 60 -4.55 15.04 41.20
C GLN A 60 -5.17 15.02 39.80
N ASN A 61 -5.12 13.88 39.10
CA ASN A 61 -5.76 13.73 37.78
C ASN A 61 -7.30 13.75 37.86
N ALA A 62 -7.87 13.22 38.95
CA ALA A 62 -9.32 13.23 39.16
C ALA A 62 -9.87 14.62 39.52
N ALA A 63 -9.09 15.46 40.20
CA ALA A 63 -9.50 16.80 40.62
C ALA A 63 -9.35 17.89 39.55
N ALA A 64 -8.72 17.59 38.41
CA ALA A 64 -8.37 18.55 37.35
C ALA A 64 -8.88 18.18 35.95
N ALA A 65 -9.71 17.14 35.81
CA ALA A 65 -10.18 16.69 34.51
C ALA A 65 -11.31 17.60 33.99
N ALA A 66 -10.95 18.72 33.35
CA ALA A 66 -11.82 19.33 32.37
C ALA A 66 -12.19 18.28 31.31
N GLU A 67 -13.43 18.30 30.82
CA GLU A 67 -13.84 17.41 29.73
C GLU A 67 -12.89 17.61 28.54
N VAL A 68 -12.25 16.51 28.12
CA VAL A 68 -11.38 16.51 26.96
C VAL A 68 -12.26 16.50 25.73
N ASP A 69 -12.08 17.47 24.83
CA ASP A 69 -12.71 17.43 23.52
C ASP A 69 -12.19 16.22 22.72
N GLN A 70 -13.09 15.27 22.44
CA GLN A 70 -12.80 14.03 21.70
C GLN A 70 -13.16 14.14 20.21
N THR A 71 -13.46 15.34 19.69
CA THR A 71 -13.74 15.51 18.26
C THR A 71 -12.55 15.15 17.39
N LEU A 72 -12.81 14.30 16.39
CA LEU A 72 -11.84 13.92 15.36
C LEU A 72 -11.96 14.83 14.14
N ASN A 73 -10.92 14.86 13.32
CA ASN A 73 -10.95 15.54 12.03
C ASN A 73 -12.17 15.06 11.21
N PRO A 74 -13.05 15.95 10.72
CA PRO A 74 -14.28 15.57 10.00
C PRO A 74 -14.04 14.68 8.76
N ARG A 75 -12.88 14.80 8.10
CA ARG A 75 -12.52 13.94 6.97
C ARG A 75 -12.21 12.51 7.41
N VAL A 76 -11.65 12.34 8.61
CA VAL A 76 -11.38 11.02 9.20
C VAL A 76 -12.69 10.41 9.68
N SER A 77 -13.55 11.19 10.35
CA SER A 77 -14.85 10.75 10.85
C SER A 77 -15.81 10.28 9.76
N SER A 78 -15.65 10.76 8.52
CA SER A 78 -16.51 10.38 7.38
C SER A 78 -15.98 9.20 6.56
N LEU A 79 -14.81 8.64 6.91
CA LEU A 79 -14.26 7.48 6.20
C LEU A 79 -15.08 6.23 6.46
N LYS A 80 -15.30 5.46 5.38
CA LYS A 80 -15.86 4.12 5.51
C LYS A 80 -14.76 3.13 5.83
N VAL A 81 -15.00 2.27 6.83
CA VAL A 81 -14.12 1.14 7.13
C VAL A 81 -14.05 0.22 5.91
N SER A 82 -12.85 -0.26 5.59
CA SER A 82 -12.67 -1.22 4.50
C SER A 82 -13.36 -2.54 4.81
N LYS A 83 -14.40 -2.87 4.06
CA LYS A 83 -15.10 -4.17 4.15
C LYS A 83 -14.17 -5.35 3.92
N THR A 84 -13.19 -5.22 3.02
CA THR A 84 -12.17 -6.25 2.77
C THR A 84 -11.36 -6.55 4.03
N MET A 85 -10.90 -5.51 4.74
CA MET A 85 -10.16 -5.70 5.99
C MET A 85 -11.05 -6.30 7.08
N ALA A 86 -12.27 -5.78 7.24
CA ALA A 86 -13.21 -6.29 8.23
C ALA A 86 -13.56 -7.78 8.03
N LEU A 87 -13.80 -8.22 6.79
CA LEU A 87 -14.04 -9.64 6.47
C LEU A 87 -12.79 -10.51 6.69
N THR A 88 -11.60 -9.99 6.37
CA THR A 88 -10.34 -10.71 6.59
C THR A 88 -10.08 -10.92 8.08
N ASP A 89 -10.29 -9.88 8.90
CA ASP A 89 -10.13 -9.97 10.35
C ASP A 89 -11.18 -10.89 10.99
N MET A 90 -12.42 -10.87 10.49
CA MET A 90 -13.47 -11.80 10.92
C MET A 90 -13.09 -13.25 10.61
N ALA A 91 -12.64 -13.55 9.39
CA ALA A 91 -12.21 -14.90 9.01
C ALA A 91 -11.02 -15.38 9.86
N ARG A 92 -10.06 -14.49 10.16
CA ARG A 92 -8.95 -14.81 11.08
C ARG A 92 -9.44 -15.14 12.48
N ALA A 93 -10.31 -14.30 13.05
CA ALA A 93 -10.86 -14.52 14.39
C ALA A 93 -11.66 -15.83 14.49
N MET A 94 -12.42 -16.18 13.44
CA MET A 94 -13.14 -17.46 13.37
C MET A 94 -12.18 -18.66 13.38
N ARG A 95 -11.09 -18.61 12.60
CA ARG A 95 -10.05 -19.65 12.60
C ARG A 95 -9.33 -19.77 13.94
N GLU A 96 -8.97 -18.65 14.55
CA GLU A 96 -8.37 -18.62 15.90
C GLU A 96 -9.32 -19.21 16.96
N GLY A 97 -10.64 -19.06 16.76
CA GLY A 97 -11.68 -19.68 17.56
C GLY A 97 -11.94 -21.17 17.25
N GLY A 98 -11.21 -21.78 16.32
CA GLY A 98 -11.34 -23.19 15.96
C GLY A 98 -12.42 -23.50 14.91
N VAL A 99 -12.98 -22.47 14.24
CA VAL A 99 -13.90 -22.65 13.11
C VAL A 99 -13.11 -22.78 11.82
N ASP A 100 -13.37 -23.83 11.05
CA ASP A 100 -12.78 -23.98 9.72
C ASP A 100 -13.45 -22.96 8.77
N VAL A 101 -12.65 -22.09 8.14
CA VAL A 101 -13.17 -21.00 7.30
C VAL A 101 -12.33 -20.87 6.04
N ILE A 102 -12.98 -20.97 4.88
CA ILE A 102 -12.36 -20.69 3.58
C ILE A 102 -12.30 -19.18 3.36
N GLY A 103 -11.09 -18.62 3.41
CA GLY A 103 -10.85 -17.17 3.33
C GLY A 103 -10.56 -16.72 1.91
N LEU A 104 -11.57 -16.19 1.21
CA LEU A 104 -11.45 -15.70 -0.18
C LEU A 104 -11.50 -14.16 -0.27
N ALA A 105 -11.29 -13.45 0.85
CA ALA A 105 -11.45 -12.00 0.93
C ALA A 105 -10.18 -11.20 0.60
N ALA A 106 -9.01 -11.69 1.00
CA ALA A 106 -7.76 -10.94 0.88
C ALA A 106 -7.14 -11.10 -0.52
N GLY A 107 -6.66 -9.99 -1.06
CA GLY A 107 -6.01 -9.94 -2.37
C GLY A 107 -4.53 -10.31 -2.35
N GLU A 108 -4.18 -11.47 -1.79
CA GLU A 108 -2.80 -11.89 -1.58
C GLU A 108 -2.50 -13.17 -2.36
N PRO A 109 -1.44 -13.21 -3.19
CA PRO A 109 -0.95 -14.46 -3.75
C PRO A 109 -0.64 -15.47 -2.65
N ASP A 110 -1.02 -16.72 -2.86
CA ASP A 110 -0.70 -17.86 -1.99
C ASP A 110 0.69 -18.46 -2.25
N PHE A 111 1.48 -17.83 -3.11
CA PHE A 111 2.87 -18.17 -3.38
C PHE A 111 3.82 -17.47 -2.41
N ASP A 112 4.94 -18.11 -2.10
CA ASP A 112 6.05 -17.44 -1.44
C ASP A 112 6.75 -16.45 -2.39
N THR A 113 7.40 -15.44 -1.81
CA THR A 113 8.30 -14.56 -2.57
C THR A 113 9.41 -15.41 -3.21
N PRO A 114 9.69 -15.27 -4.54
CA PRO A 114 10.73 -16.03 -5.22
C PRO A 114 12.10 -15.99 -4.52
N ALA A 115 12.78 -17.14 -4.44
CA ALA A 115 13.99 -17.31 -3.63
C ALA A 115 15.08 -16.26 -3.90
N ALA A 116 15.34 -15.93 -5.17
CA ALA A 116 16.35 -14.92 -5.54
C ALA A 116 16.04 -13.52 -4.96
N ILE A 117 14.76 -13.18 -4.80
CA ILE A 117 14.31 -11.91 -4.20
C ILE A 117 14.53 -11.95 -2.69
N VAL A 118 14.19 -13.07 -2.05
CA VAL A 118 14.43 -13.29 -0.60
C VAL A 118 15.92 -13.18 -0.29
N GLU A 119 16.76 -13.88 -1.04
CA GLU A 119 18.22 -13.86 -0.86
C GLU A 119 18.80 -12.46 -1.04
N ALA A 120 18.28 -11.64 -1.97
CA ALA A 120 18.69 -10.26 -2.11
C ALA A 120 18.33 -9.40 -0.88
N GLY A 121 17.15 -9.59 -0.30
CA GLY A 121 16.77 -8.95 0.96
C GLY A 121 17.66 -9.38 2.14
N VAL A 122 17.96 -10.68 2.25
CA VAL A 122 18.88 -11.21 3.27
C VAL A 122 20.30 -10.68 3.09
N ALA A 123 20.78 -10.60 1.84
CA ALA A 123 22.10 -10.06 1.53
C ALA A 123 22.20 -8.58 1.91
N ALA A 124 21.17 -7.77 1.61
CA ALA A 124 21.12 -6.36 2.03
C ALA A 124 21.16 -6.21 3.56
N LEU A 125 20.41 -7.06 4.29
CA LEU A 125 20.44 -7.10 5.75
C LEU A 125 21.84 -7.43 6.28
N ARG A 126 22.47 -8.49 5.75
CA ARG A 126 23.83 -8.92 6.15
C ARG A 126 24.90 -7.91 5.77
N GLY A 127 24.70 -7.20 4.65
CA GLY A 127 25.59 -6.14 4.15
C GLY A 127 25.50 -4.83 4.93
N GLY A 128 24.52 -4.69 5.83
CA GLY A 128 24.34 -3.48 6.63
C GLY A 128 23.61 -2.35 5.89
N ASP A 129 22.83 -2.68 4.84
CA ASP A 129 21.96 -1.73 4.12
C ASP A 129 20.73 -1.37 4.95
N THR A 130 20.95 -0.88 6.17
CA THR A 130 19.91 -0.59 7.19
C THR A 130 19.81 0.90 7.51
N ARG A 131 20.42 1.75 6.68
CA ARG A 131 20.42 3.21 6.83
C ARG A 131 19.37 3.84 5.91
N TYR A 132 19.12 5.13 6.12
CA TYR A 132 18.25 5.90 5.22
C TYR A 132 18.73 5.81 3.77
N THR A 133 17.80 5.52 2.88
CA THR A 133 17.98 5.64 1.42
C THR A 133 17.57 7.04 0.96
N PRO A 134 17.86 7.43 -0.28
CA PRO A 134 17.23 8.61 -0.88
C PRO A 134 15.70 8.52 -0.76
N ASN A 135 15.06 9.68 -0.54
CA ASN A 135 13.61 9.76 -0.32
C ASN A 135 12.80 9.13 -1.47
N THR A 136 13.25 9.27 -2.71
CA THR A 136 12.57 8.71 -3.91
C THR A 136 12.98 7.27 -4.22
N GLY A 137 13.87 6.68 -3.44
CA GLY A 137 14.43 5.35 -3.64
C GLY A 137 15.87 5.36 -4.17
N THR A 138 16.56 4.26 -3.95
CA THR A 138 17.95 4.03 -4.39
C THR A 138 18.08 4.19 -5.90
N SER A 139 19.25 4.67 -6.35
CA SER A 139 19.54 4.83 -7.77
C SER A 139 19.42 3.51 -8.54
N ALA A 140 19.83 2.39 -7.92
CA ALA A 140 19.73 1.06 -8.52
C ALA A 140 18.27 0.67 -8.81
N LEU A 141 17.38 0.83 -7.84
CA LEU A 141 15.97 0.49 -8.02
C LEU A 141 15.28 1.39 -9.03
N ARG A 142 15.50 2.71 -8.97
CA ARG A 142 14.89 3.64 -9.94
C ARG A 142 15.38 3.37 -11.36
N ALA A 143 16.67 3.03 -11.55
CA ALA A 143 17.18 2.63 -12.86
C ALA A 143 16.56 1.32 -13.35
N ALA A 144 16.39 0.32 -12.48
CA ALA A 144 15.73 -0.93 -12.83
C ALA A 144 14.26 -0.72 -13.21
N ILE A 145 13.54 0.15 -12.49
CA ILE A 145 12.14 0.51 -12.82
C ILE A 145 12.06 1.20 -14.18
N VAL A 146 12.93 2.18 -14.46
CA VAL A 146 12.98 2.85 -15.78
C VAL A 146 13.22 1.84 -16.90
N LYS A 147 14.17 0.93 -16.71
CA LYS A 147 14.46 -0.12 -17.69
C LYS A 147 13.23 -1.01 -17.91
N LYS A 148 12.57 -1.45 -16.84
CA LYS A 148 11.33 -2.24 -16.92
C LYS A 148 10.24 -1.50 -17.69
N LEU A 149 10.01 -0.22 -17.37
CA LEU A 149 8.96 0.59 -18.02
C LEU A 149 9.24 0.77 -19.52
N LYS A 150 10.51 0.91 -19.90
CA LYS A 150 10.90 0.98 -21.30
C LYS A 150 10.70 -0.33 -22.04
N ASP A 151 11.21 -1.43 -21.47
CA ASP A 151 11.26 -2.73 -22.15
C ASP A 151 9.89 -3.42 -22.20
N GLU A 152 9.08 -3.29 -21.14
CA GLU A 152 7.80 -4.00 -21.01
C GLU A 152 6.59 -3.14 -21.40
N ASN A 153 6.68 -1.82 -21.24
CA ASN A 153 5.55 -0.91 -21.46
C ASN A 153 5.78 0.11 -22.58
N GLY A 154 6.99 0.19 -23.15
CA GLY A 154 7.34 1.18 -24.18
C GLY A 154 7.37 2.61 -23.64
N LEU A 155 7.62 2.80 -22.34
CA LEU A 155 7.60 4.10 -21.68
C LEU A 155 9.01 4.61 -21.39
N ASP A 156 9.35 5.77 -21.94
CA ASP A 156 10.64 6.43 -21.69
C ASP A 156 10.49 7.43 -20.53
N TYR A 157 10.99 7.05 -19.35
CA TYR A 157 11.04 7.90 -18.16
C TYR A 157 12.48 8.12 -17.72
N LYS A 158 12.75 9.28 -17.13
CA LYS A 158 13.99 9.52 -16.40
C LYS A 158 13.90 8.91 -15.00
N ALA A 159 15.04 8.56 -14.41
CA ALA A 159 15.06 8.09 -13.01
C ALA A 159 14.51 9.15 -12.03
N SER A 160 14.57 10.44 -12.36
CA SER A 160 13.98 11.54 -11.57
C SER A 160 12.45 11.61 -11.64
N GLU A 161 11.84 10.91 -12.60
CA GLU A 161 10.39 10.84 -12.81
C GLU A 161 9.77 9.61 -12.11
N VAL A 162 10.59 8.87 -11.35
CA VAL A 162 10.18 7.69 -10.58
C VAL A 162 10.33 7.95 -9.07
N VAL A 163 9.27 7.69 -8.33
CA VAL A 163 9.22 7.76 -6.86
C VAL A 163 8.84 6.39 -6.30
N VAL A 164 9.73 5.78 -5.53
CA VAL A 164 9.49 4.51 -4.82
C VAL A 164 8.84 4.77 -3.47
N SER A 165 7.79 4.00 -3.14
CA SER A 165 6.97 4.18 -1.95
C SER A 165 6.72 2.84 -1.22
N ASN A 166 6.13 2.90 -0.01
CA ASN A 166 5.76 1.75 0.82
C ASN A 166 4.52 1.00 0.28
N GLY A 167 4.66 0.48 -0.94
CA GLY A 167 3.60 -0.17 -1.71
C GLY A 167 2.78 0.79 -2.56
N ALA A 168 2.12 0.25 -3.60
CA ALA A 168 1.33 1.03 -4.55
C ALA A 168 0.22 1.87 -3.89
N LYS A 169 -0.38 1.40 -2.77
CA LYS A 169 -1.35 2.20 -2.00
C LYS A 169 -0.83 3.59 -1.63
N GLN A 170 0.45 3.69 -1.21
CA GLN A 170 1.06 4.98 -0.91
C GLN A 170 1.28 5.81 -2.19
N SER A 171 1.73 5.17 -3.27
CA SER A 171 1.93 5.83 -4.57
C SER A 171 0.63 6.43 -5.12
N ILE A 172 -0.49 5.69 -5.04
CA ILE A 172 -1.83 6.17 -5.43
C ILE A 172 -2.26 7.33 -4.54
N TRP A 173 -2.07 7.21 -3.22
CA TRP A 173 -2.41 8.27 -2.29
C TRP A 173 -1.65 9.57 -2.57
N GLN A 174 -0.35 9.47 -2.83
CA GLN A 174 0.49 10.61 -3.20
C GLN A 174 0.10 11.21 -4.54
N ALA A 175 -0.22 10.38 -5.53
CA ALA A 175 -0.72 10.84 -6.83
C ALA A 175 -2.03 11.64 -6.69
N VAL A 176 -2.97 11.14 -5.87
CA VAL A 176 -4.21 11.86 -5.55
C VAL A 176 -3.90 13.19 -4.86
N LEU A 177 -3.14 13.20 -3.76
CA LEU A 177 -2.80 14.44 -3.05
C LEU A 177 -2.02 15.45 -3.90
N ALA A 178 -1.13 14.98 -4.78
CA ALA A 178 -0.33 15.85 -5.64
C ALA A 178 -1.15 16.48 -6.77
N THR A 179 -2.32 15.93 -7.09
CA THR A 179 -3.10 16.37 -8.27
C THR A 179 -4.44 16.96 -7.91
N VAL A 180 -5.08 16.52 -6.83
CA VAL A 180 -6.49 16.80 -6.50
C VAL A 180 -6.58 17.86 -5.41
N SER A 181 -7.39 18.88 -5.65
CA SER A 181 -7.69 19.96 -4.70
C SER A 181 -9.10 19.85 -4.13
N PRO A 182 -9.40 20.49 -2.98
CA PRO A 182 -10.77 20.56 -2.49
C PRO A 182 -11.72 21.11 -3.55
N GLY A 183 -12.84 20.42 -3.75
CA GLY A 183 -13.84 20.75 -4.77
C GLY A 183 -13.56 20.20 -6.18
N ASP A 184 -12.40 19.60 -6.45
CA ASP A 184 -12.19 18.85 -7.69
C ASP A 184 -13.05 17.56 -7.71
N GLU A 185 -13.29 17.04 -8.91
CA GLU A 185 -13.96 15.78 -9.14
C GLU A 185 -12.98 14.72 -9.66
N VAL A 186 -13.06 13.51 -9.08
CA VAL A 186 -12.26 12.36 -9.49
C VAL A 186 -13.17 11.26 -10.00
N ILE A 187 -13.01 10.91 -11.27
CA ILE A 187 -13.83 9.92 -11.96
C ILE A 187 -13.31 8.52 -11.67
N ILE A 188 -14.19 7.63 -11.22
CA ILE A 188 -13.85 6.27 -10.79
C ILE A 188 -14.86 5.29 -11.42
N PRO A 189 -14.44 4.46 -12.39
CA PRO A 189 -15.28 3.37 -12.89
C PRO A 189 -15.60 2.37 -11.78
N ALA A 190 -16.87 2.04 -11.58
CA ALA A 190 -17.32 0.96 -10.71
C ALA A 190 -17.56 -0.31 -11.54
N PRO A 191 -17.28 -1.51 -11.00
CA PRO A 191 -16.76 -1.79 -9.66
C PRO A 191 -15.30 -1.37 -9.47
N TYR A 192 -14.96 -0.79 -8.31
CA TYR A 192 -13.65 -0.23 -8.02
C TYR A 192 -12.98 -0.84 -6.78
N TRP A 193 -11.65 -0.71 -6.70
CA TRP A 193 -10.94 -0.98 -5.46
C TRP A 193 -11.36 -0.01 -4.36
N VAL A 194 -11.78 -0.56 -3.23
CA VAL A 194 -12.45 0.12 -2.11
C VAL A 194 -11.75 1.40 -1.61
N SER A 195 -10.43 1.52 -1.79
CA SER A 195 -9.69 2.67 -1.26
C SER A 195 -9.74 3.92 -2.16
N TYR A 196 -10.04 3.80 -3.46
CA TYR A 196 -10.05 4.95 -4.37
C TYR A 196 -10.98 6.08 -3.91
N PRO A 197 -12.29 5.86 -3.69
CA PRO A 197 -13.18 6.95 -3.30
C PRO A 197 -12.82 7.55 -1.93
N GLU A 198 -12.31 6.73 -1.00
CA GLU A 198 -11.93 7.20 0.34
C GLU A 198 -10.68 8.08 0.29
N MET A 199 -9.70 7.75 -0.57
CA MET A 199 -8.56 8.65 -0.84
C MET A 199 -9.03 9.98 -1.42
N VAL A 200 -9.95 9.97 -2.38
CA VAL A 200 -10.49 11.21 -2.96
C VAL A 200 -11.17 12.09 -1.89
N LYS A 201 -11.98 11.49 -1.00
CA LYS A 201 -12.61 12.21 0.12
C LYS A 201 -11.59 12.78 1.10
N LEU A 202 -10.52 12.03 1.43
CA LEU A 202 -9.44 12.52 2.28
C LEU A 202 -8.73 13.75 1.70
N ALA A 203 -8.59 13.81 0.37
CA ALA A 203 -8.08 14.98 -0.34
C ALA A 203 -9.06 16.17 -0.34
N GLY A 204 -10.31 15.99 0.10
CA GLY A 204 -11.36 17.01 0.12
C GLY A 204 -12.11 17.15 -1.20
N ALA A 205 -12.01 16.15 -2.07
CA ALA A 205 -12.62 16.12 -3.39
C ALA A 205 -13.82 15.16 -3.48
N THR A 206 -14.52 15.21 -4.61
CA THR A 206 -15.72 14.43 -4.86
C THR A 206 -15.43 13.23 -5.77
N PRO A 207 -15.63 11.98 -5.31
CA PRO A 207 -15.61 10.84 -6.21
C PRO A 207 -16.86 10.83 -7.09
N VAL A 208 -16.67 10.81 -8.41
CA VAL A 208 -17.72 10.67 -9.42
C VAL A 208 -17.66 9.25 -9.96
N VAL A 209 -18.62 8.42 -9.56
CA VAL A 209 -18.65 7.00 -9.90
C VAL A 209 -19.34 6.79 -11.25
N LEU A 210 -18.72 6.00 -12.13
CA LEU A 210 -19.32 5.56 -13.39
C LEU A 210 -19.62 4.07 -13.33
N ASP A 211 -20.90 3.72 -13.26
CA ASP A 211 -21.33 2.33 -13.18
C ASP A 211 -21.10 1.61 -14.51
N THR A 212 -20.61 0.38 -14.41
CA THR A 212 -20.43 -0.55 -15.53
C THR A 212 -21.14 -1.86 -15.21
N THR A 213 -21.32 -2.73 -16.21
CA THR A 213 -22.08 -3.96 -16.05
C THR A 213 -21.25 -5.18 -16.49
N PRO A 214 -21.65 -6.40 -16.10
CA PRO A 214 -21.02 -7.62 -16.62
C PRO A 214 -21.03 -7.66 -18.16
N GLU A 215 -22.09 -7.17 -18.80
CA GLU A 215 -22.25 -7.14 -20.25
C GLU A 215 -21.26 -6.18 -20.93
N SER A 216 -20.88 -5.08 -20.27
CA SER A 216 -19.80 -4.20 -20.75
C SER A 216 -18.40 -4.70 -20.39
N GLY A 217 -18.29 -5.91 -19.81
CA GLY A 217 -17.04 -6.45 -19.27
C GLY A 217 -16.50 -5.65 -18.09
N PHE A 218 -17.37 -4.92 -17.40
CA PHE A 218 -17.04 -3.95 -16.35
C PHE A 218 -16.06 -2.84 -16.80
N MET A 219 -16.10 -2.47 -18.08
CA MET A 219 -15.27 -1.41 -18.63
C MET A 219 -16.12 -0.17 -18.95
N VAL A 220 -15.59 1.01 -18.63
CA VAL A 220 -16.21 2.29 -18.98
C VAL A 220 -15.96 2.61 -20.45
N THR A 221 -16.96 3.17 -21.12
CA THR A 221 -16.84 3.66 -22.50
C THR A 221 -16.38 5.13 -22.53
N GLY A 222 -15.91 5.57 -23.70
CA GLY A 222 -15.62 6.99 -23.94
C GLY A 222 -16.87 7.84 -23.87
N GLU A 223 -18.02 7.34 -24.34
CA GLU A 223 -19.31 8.04 -24.19
C GLU A 223 -19.67 8.27 -22.72
N GLN A 224 -19.56 7.23 -21.88
CA GLN A 224 -19.80 7.34 -20.43
C GLN A 224 -18.84 8.34 -19.79
N LEU A 225 -17.56 8.28 -20.15
CA LEU A 225 -16.58 9.24 -19.65
C LEU A 225 -16.93 10.68 -20.07
N ALA A 226 -17.21 10.91 -21.35
CA ALA A 226 -17.52 12.24 -21.89
C ALA A 226 -18.75 12.85 -21.21
N ALA A 227 -19.81 12.05 -21.00
CA ALA A 227 -21.03 12.48 -20.34
C ALA A 227 -20.82 12.89 -18.87
N ALA A 228 -19.80 12.32 -18.21
CA ALA A 228 -19.48 12.60 -16.82
C ALA A 228 -18.55 13.79 -16.61
N LEU A 229 -17.94 14.32 -17.68
CA LEU A 229 -16.99 15.42 -17.57
C LEU A 229 -17.68 16.72 -17.17
N THR A 230 -17.09 17.41 -16.21
CA THR A 230 -17.46 18.76 -15.80
C THR A 230 -16.22 19.66 -15.82
N PRO A 231 -16.39 20.99 -15.70
CA PRO A 231 -15.26 21.88 -15.49
C PRO A 231 -14.45 21.57 -14.22
N ARG A 232 -14.94 20.74 -13.28
CA ARG A 232 -14.24 20.32 -12.05
C ARG A 232 -13.53 18.97 -12.18
N SER A 233 -13.74 18.22 -13.27
CA SER A 233 -13.07 16.95 -13.49
C SER A 233 -11.56 17.12 -13.55
N ARG A 234 -10.86 16.45 -12.63
CA ARG A 234 -9.42 16.62 -12.42
C ARG A 234 -8.62 15.37 -12.72
N LEU A 235 -9.15 14.22 -12.32
CA LEU A 235 -8.45 12.94 -12.40
C LEU A 235 -9.46 11.86 -12.79
N ILE A 236 -9.07 10.95 -13.67
CA ILE A 236 -9.73 9.64 -13.82
C ILE A 236 -8.77 8.56 -13.29
N ILE A 237 -9.31 7.62 -12.51
CA ILE A 237 -8.56 6.45 -12.04
C ILE A 237 -8.93 5.26 -12.91
N LEU A 238 -7.95 4.69 -13.60
CA LEU A 238 -8.08 3.45 -14.37
C LEU A 238 -7.26 2.35 -13.70
N CYS A 239 -7.87 1.20 -13.44
CA CYS A 239 -7.21 0.02 -12.89
C CYS A 239 -7.32 -1.11 -13.90
N THR A 240 -6.21 -1.50 -14.50
CA THR A 240 -6.20 -2.56 -15.52
C THR A 240 -4.90 -3.36 -15.47
N PRO A 241 -4.95 -4.69 -15.27
CA PRO A 241 -6.13 -5.49 -14.91
C PRO A 241 -6.81 -5.03 -13.60
N SER A 242 -8.13 -5.14 -13.53
CA SER A 242 -8.92 -4.52 -12.47
C SER A 242 -9.05 -5.38 -11.20
N ASN A 243 -8.95 -4.74 -10.04
CA ASN A 243 -9.56 -5.21 -8.79
C ASN A 243 -10.85 -4.40 -8.55
N PRO A 244 -12.05 -5.03 -8.48
CA PRO A 244 -12.28 -6.46 -8.20
C PRO A 244 -12.69 -7.33 -9.40
N THR A 245 -12.74 -6.79 -10.62
CA THR A 245 -13.45 -7.48 -11.72
C THR A 245 -12.58 -8.43 -12.53
N GLY A 246 -11.25 -8.27 -12.47
CA GLY A 246 -10.31 -8.94 -13.37
C GLY A 246 -10.37 -8.46 -14.82
N ALA A 247 -11.11 -7.38 -15.11
CA ALA A 247 -11.23 -6.84 -16.46
C ALA A 247 -9.90 -6.26 -16.97
N VAL A 248 -9.57 -6.51 -18.24
CA VAL A 248 -8.39 -5.96 -18.93
C VAL A 248 -8.87 -5.09 -20.07
N TYR A 249 -8.52 -3.81 -20.05
CA TYR A 249 -8.97 -2.89 -21.08
C TYR A 249 -8.22 -3.17 -22.39
N PRO A 250 -8.93 -3.54 -23.48
CA PRO A 250 -8.28 -3.69 -24.77
C PRO A 250 -7.82 -2.33 -25.29
N ILE A 251 -6.81 -2.34 -26.16
CA ILE A 251 -6.18 -1.11 -26.67
C ILE A 251 -7.19 -0.18 -27.35
N GLU A 252 -8.21 -0.72 -28.02
CA GLU A 252 -9.28 0.03 -28.67
C GLU A 252 -10.08 0.84 -27.65
N ARG A 253 -10.44 0.23 -26.51
CA ARG A 253 -11.17 0.92 -25.44
C ARG A 253 -10.30 2.00 -24.80
N LEU A 254 -9.01 1.72 -24.57
CA LEU A 254 -8.10 2.72 -24.02
C LEU A 254 -7.91 3.91 -24.98
N ARG A 255 -7.85 3.68 -26.30
CA ARG A 255 -7.79 4.74 -27.32
C ARG A 255 -9.05 5.60 -27.32
N GLU A 256 -10.22 4.99 -27.16
CA GLU A 256 -11.49 5.71 -27.00
C GLU A 256 -11.45 6.66 -25.79
N LEU A 257 -11.01 6.16 -24.63
CA LEU A 257 -10.87 6.98 -23.43
C LEU A 257 -9.82 8.09 -23.61
N ALA A 258 -8.67 7.78 -24.23
CA ALA A 258 -7.64 8.77 -24.52
C ALA A 258 -8.15 9.89 -25.44
N ALA A 259 -8.99 9.57 -26.43
CA ALA A 259 -9.60 10.55 -27.32
C ALA A 259 -10.54 11.51 -26.56
N VAL A 260 -11.22 11.04 -25.51
CA VAL A 260 -12.03 11.87 -24.62
C VAL A 260 -11.17 12.67 -23.66
N VAL A 261 -10.06 12.12 -23.16
CA VAL A 261 -9.16 12.83 -22.23
C VAL A 261 -8.38 13.95 -22.92
N ALA A 262 -7.88 13.72 -24.13
CA ALA A 262 -6.92 14.61 -24.80
C ALA A 262 -7.37 16.09 -24.90
N PRO A 263 -8.63 16.40 -25.28
CA PRO A 263 -9.10 17.78 -25.42
C PRO A 263 -9.25 18.54 -24.09
N HIS A 264 -9.20 17.85 -22.94
CA HIS A 264 -9.41 18.45 -21.62
C HIS A 264 -8.05 18.66 -20.92
N PRO A 265 -7.45 19.87 -20.98
CA PRO A 265 -6.08 20.09 -20.51
C PRO A 265 -5.90 19.93 -18.99
N ARG A 266 -6.99 20.04 -18.21
CA ARG A 266 -6.98 19.84 -16.76
C ARG A 266 -7.06 18.37 -16.35
N LEU A 267 -7.58 17.50 -17.22
CA LEU A 267 -7.87 16.11 -16.89
C LEU A 267 -6.60 15.26 -16.97
N LEU A 268 -6.26 14.66 -15.84
CA LEU A 268 -5.16 13.70 -15.70
C LEU A 268 -5.70 12.28 -15.60
N VAL A 269 -4.81 11.30 -15.79
CA VAL A 269 -5.12 9.88 -15.60
C VAL A 269 -4.20 9.30 -14.54
N LEU A 270 -4.74 8.62 -13.54
CA LEU A 270 -4.00 7.70 -12.69
C LEU A 270 -4.22 6.30 -13.25
N SER A 271 -3.16 5.68 -13.75
CA SER A 271 -3.18 4.31 -14.27
C SER A 271 -2.60 3.37 -13.21
N ASP A 272 -3.45 2.65 -12.48
CA ASP A 272 -3.02 1.58 -11.58
C ASP A 272 -2.85 0.27 -12.36
N GLU A 273 -1.58 -0.07 -12.58
CA GLU A 273 -1.13 -1.19 -13.40
C GLU A 273 -0.51 -2.31 -12.54
N ILE A 274 -0.82 -2.34 -11.24
CA ILE A 274 -0.23 -3.29 -10.27
C ILE A 274 -0.43 -4.78 -10.62
N TYR A 275 -1.41 -5.10 -11.48
CA TYR A 275 -1.72 -6.46 -11.93
C TYR A 275 -1.17 -6.79 -13.33
N GLU A 276 -0.38 -5.94 -13.97
CA GLU A 276 0.00 -6.08 -15.40
C GLU A 276 0.59 -7.46 -15.76
N ALA A 277 1.32 -8.11 -14.84
CA ALA A 277 1.94 -9.41 -15.09
C ALA A 277 0.91 -10.54 -15.06
N ILE A 278 -0.18 -10.35 -14.32
CA ILE A 278 -1.27 -11.31 -14.13
C ILE A 278 -2.35 -11.01 -15.17
N THR A 279 -2.04 -11.33 -16.42
CA THR A 279 -2.95 -11.17 -17.57
C THR A 279 -2.96 -12.47 -18.34
N TYR A 280 -4.14 -12.97 -18.64
CA TYR A 280 -4.38 -14.27 -19.28
C TYR A 280 -4.56 -14.09 -20.78
N ALA A 281 -3.90 -14.94 -21.57
CA ALA A 281 -4.04 -14.89 -23.02
C ALA A 281 -5.51 -15.19 -23.43
N PRO A 282 -6.02 -14.59 -24.52
CA PRO A 282 -5.33 -13.71 -25.47
C PRO A 282 -5.30 -12.23 -25.06
N ALA A 283 -5.77 -11.87 -23.86
CA ALA A 283 -5.72 -10.49 -23.41
C ALA A 283 -4.26 -10.01 -23.22
N ALA A 284 -4.04 -8.71 -23.39
CA ALA A 284 -2.74 -8.09 -23.23
C ALA A 284 -2.88 -6.81 -22.41
N HIS A 285 -1.89 -6.56 -21.55
CA HIS A 285 -1.79 -5.31 -20.82
C HIS A 285 -1.29 -4.19 -21.75
N HIS A 286 -1.87 -3.01 -21.60
CA HIS A 286 -1.46 -1.81 -22.31
C HIS A 286 -1.41 -0.64 -21.34
N SER A 287 -0.22 -0.08 -21.14
CA SER A 287 -0.07 1.08 -20.28
C SER A 287 -0.69 2.32 -20.90
N PHE A 288 -1.53 3.04 -20.14
CA PHE A 288 -2.26 4.18 -20.66
C PHE A 288 -1.32 5.32 -21.12
N ALA A 289 -0.19 5.48 -20.43
CA ALA A 289 0.83 6.48 -20.77
C ALA A 289 1.49 6.26 -22.15
N ALA A 290 1.42 5.05 -22.71
CA ALA A 290 1.99 4.72 -24.02
C ALA A 290 1.12 5.20 -25.18
N LEU A 291 -0.14 5.59 -24.91
CA LEU A 291 -1.04 6.11 -25.92
C LEU A 291 -0.60 7.50 -26.39
N PRO A 292 -0.82 7.84 -27.68
CA PRO A 292 -0.48 9.16 -28.20
C PRO A 292 -1.07 10.30 -27.36
N GLY A 293 -0.21 11.22 -26.93
CA GLY A 293 -0.60 12.40 -26.14
C GLY A 293 -0.89 12.16 -24.65
N MET A 294 -0.83 10.90 -24.17
CA MET A 294 -1.19 10.57 -22.79
C MET A 294 -0.03 10.59 -21.79
N TRP A 295 1.23 10.41 -22.24
CA TRP A 295 2.41 10.40 -21.36
C TRP A 295 2.48 11.63 -20.42
N GLY A 296 2.31 12.83 -20.96
CA GLY A 296 2.43 14.10 -20.20
C GLY A 296 1.31 14.37 -19.17
N ARG A 297 0.31 13.49 -19.08
CA ARG A 297 -0.86 13.62 -18.19
C ARG A 297 -1.20 12.35 -17.41
N THR A 298 -0.36 11.31 -17.51
CA THR A 298 -0.60 10.02 -16.87
C THR A 298 0.35 9.84 -15.69
N LEU A 299 -0.22 9.43 -14.54
CA LEU A 299 0.47 9.00 -13.34
C LEU A 299 0.38 7.47 -13.29
N THR A 300 1.45 6.81 -13.73
CA THR A 300 1.52 5.34 -13.80
C THR A 300 1.95 4.79 -12.44
N VAL A 301 1.07 4.03 -11.80
CA VAL A 301 1.36 3.36 -10.53
C VAL A 301 1.48 1.87 -10.76
N ASN A 302 2.52 1.27 -10.18
CA ASN A 302 2.73 -0.18 -10.21
C ASN A 302 3.60 -0.57 -9.00
N GLY A 303 4.01 -1.83 -8.88
CA GLY A 303 4.77 -2.32 -7.74
C GLY A 303 4.99 -3.83 -7.76
N PHE A 304 5.34 -4.35 -6.60
CA PHE A 304 5.90 -5.70 -6.49
C PHE A 304 4.97 -6.70 -5.82
N SER A 305 3.94 -6.20 -5.13
CA SER A 305 3.12 -7.03 -4.26
C SER A 305 2.38 -8.17 -4.95
N LYS A 306 2.01 -8.01 -6.22
CA LYS A 306 1.15 -8.96 -6.94
C LYS A 306 1.95 -9.87 -7.84
N SER A 307 2.75 -9.28 -8.73
CA SER A 307 3.57 -10.03 -9.70
C SER A 307 4.63 -10.92 -9.04
N PHE A 308 5.16 -10.54 -7.88
CA PHE A 308 6.28 -11.23 -7.24
C PHE A 308 5.94 -11.82 -5.87
N ALA A 309 4.65 -11.89 -5.50
CA ALA A 309 4.20 -12.29 -4.16
C ALA A 309 4.93 -11.53 -3.02
N MET A 310 5.10 -10.21 -3.20
CA MET A 310 5.81 -9.33 -2.25
C MET A 310 4.86 -8.41 -1.46
N THR A 311 3.69 -8.90 -1.07
CA THR A 311 2.67 -8.14 -0.32
C THR A 311 3.23 -7.54 0.97
N GLY A 312 3.88 -8.35 1.79
CA GLY A 312 4.46 -7.97 3.10
C GLY A 312 5.70 -7.07 3.01
N TRP A 313 6.38 -7.02 1.87
CA TRP A 313 7.59 -6.21 1.67
C TRP A 313 7.29 -4.71 1.51
N ARG A 314 6.03 -4.37 1.19
CA ARG A 314 5.55 -2.99 1.03
C ARG A 314 6.40 -2.20 0.02
N LEU A 315 6.46 -2.64 -1.23
CA LEU A 315 7.21 -1.92 -2.28
C LEU A 315 6.33 -1.62 -3.50
N GLY A 316 6.29 -0.35 -3.90
CA GLY A 316 5.60 0.14 -5.09
C GLY A 316 6.25 1.41 -5.61
N TYR A 317 5.80 1.89 -6.75
CA TYR A 317 6.34 3.09 -7.37
C TYR A 317 5.29 3.87 -8.15
N LEU A 318 5.55 5.17 -8.26
CA LEU A 318 4.88 6.09 -9.17
C LEU A 318 5.90 6.52 -10.24
N ALA A 319 5.53 6.38 -11.51
CA ALA A 319 6.22 7.01 -12.64
C ALA A 319 5.30 8.08 -13.23
N ALA A 320 5.75 9.33 -13.26
CA ALA A 320 4.91 10.47 -13.65
C ALA A 320 5.76 11.62 -14.23
N PRO A 321 5.17 12.53 -15.03
CA PRO A 321 5.85 13.74 -15.46
C PRO A 321 6.51 14.48 -14.29
N GLN A 322 7.73 14.98 -14.50
CA GLN A 322 8.62 15.49 -13.44
C GLN A 322 7.92 16.30 -12.34
N ARG A 323 7.06 17.27 -12.72
CA ARG A 323 6.34 18.12 -11.75
C ARG A 323 5.51 17.32 -10.72
N PHE A 324 4.91 16.20 -11.14
CA PHE A 324 4.08 15.35 -10.29
C PHE A 324 4.93 14.38 -9.48
N ALA A 325 6.03 13.88 -10.05
CA ALA A 325 7.01 13.10 -9.31
C ALA A 325 7.64 13.93 -8.17
N ASP A 326 8.01 15.18 -8.43
CA ASP A 326 8.54 16.10 -7.43
C ASP A 326 7.54 16.38 -6.30
N ALA A 327 6.26 16.61 -6.66
CA ALA A 327 5.19 16.80 -5.68
C ALA A 327 4.97 15.54 -4.81
N ALA A 328 4.95 14.35 -5.43
CA ALA A 328 4.85 13.09 -4.69
C ALA A 328 6.05 12.87 -3.75
N ALA A 329 7.26 13.20 -4.21
CA ALA A 329 8.47 13.14 -3.39
C ALA A 329 8.41 14.11 -2.21
N ALA A 330 7.91 15.33 -2.40
CA ALA A 330 7.72 16.33 -1.34
C ALA A 330 6.68 15.87 -0.30
N ILE A 331 5.58 15.27 -0.73
CA ILE A 331 4.59 14.67 0.18
C ILE A 331 5.23 13.51 0.97
N GLN A 332 6.00 12.66 0.29
CA GLN A 332 6.66 11.51 0.89
C GLN A 332 7.66 11.89 1.98
N SER A 333 8.44 12.96 1.77
CA SER A 333 9.44 13.40 2.74
C SER A 333 8.84 13.84 4.08
N GLN A 334 7.59 14.30 4.06
CA GLN A 334 6.83 14.68 5.26
C GLN A 334 5.94 13.56 5.81
N SER A 335 5.84 12.43 5.12
CA SER A 335 4.94 11.33 5.50
C SER A 335 5.67 10.11 6.04
N THR A 336 6.70 9.64 5.33
CA THR A 336 7.35 8.35 5.63
C THR A 336 8.85 8.34 5.47
N SER A 337 9.44 9.35 4.80
CA SER A 337 10.73 9.19 4.12
C SER A 337 10.70 8.08 3.05
N GLY A 338 11.87 7.61 2.60
CA GLY A 338 11.98 6.53 1.61
C GLY A 338 11.49 5.17 2.13
N ALA A 339 11.10 4.28 1.22
CA ALA A 339 10.70 2.90 1.54
C ALA A 339 11.86 2.10 2.17
N SER A 340 11.55 0.97 2.81
CA SER A 340 12.55 0.07 3.41
C SER A 340 13.71 -0.23 2.46
N SER A 341 14.94 0.01 2.89
CA SER A 341 16.17 -0.28 2.13
C SER A 341 16.25 -1.75 1.72
N ILE A 342 15.82 -2.65 2.59
CA ILE A 342 15.80 -4.11 2.37
C ILE A 342 14.81 -4.48 1.28
N SER A 343 13.61 -3.90 1.32
CA SER A 343 12.62 -4.11 0.27
C SER A 343 13.12 -3.56 -1.06
N GLN A 344 13.81 -2.42 -1.06
CA GLN A 344 14.35 -1.85 -2.29
C GLN A 344 15.41 -2.75 -2.95
N ALA A 345 16.31 -3.36 -2.18
CA ALA A 345 17.28 -4.33 -2.68
C ALA A 345 16.59 -5.57 -3.27
N ALA A 346 15.58 -6.10 -2.57
CA ALA A 346 14.74 -7.19 -3.06
C ALA A 346 14.01 -6.81 -4.38
N GLY A 347 13.52 -5.58 -4.48
CA GLY A 347 12.88 -5.07 -5.71
C GLY A 347 13.81 -5.01 -6.92
N VAL A 348 15.10 -4.70 -6.70
CA VAL A 348 16.11 -4.76 -7.79
C VAL A 348 16.24 -6.20 -8.30
N ALA A 349 16.33 -7.18 -7.39
CA ALA A 349 16.40 -8.59 -7.76
C ALA A 349 15.13 -9.07 -8.46
N ALA A 350 13.95 -8.60 -8.03
CA ALA A 350 12.68 -8.93 -8.66
C ALA A 350 12.64 -8.50 -10.14
N LEU A 351 13.04 -7.27 -10.45
CA LEU A 351 13.12 -6.80 -11.84
C LEU A 351 14.25 -7.45 -12.66
N ALA A 352 15.23 -8.05 -11.98
CA ALA A 352 16.32 -8.78 -12.62
C ALA A 352 15.97 -10.23 -12.98
N LEU A 353 14.81 -10.77 -12.55
CA LEU A 353 14.35 -12.11 -12.90
C LEU A 353 14.09 -12.29 -14.41
N GLY A 354 13.94 -11.19 -15.14
CA GLY A 354 13.72 -11.17 -16.58
C GLY A 354 12.41 -10.47 -16.95
N PRO A 355 12.09 -10.39 -18.26
CA PRO A 355 10.87 -9.76 -18.74
C PRO A 355 9.63 -10.34 -18.04
N ARG A 356 8.77 -9.47 -17.53
CA ARG A 356 7.56 -9.79 -16.75
C ARG A 356 7.83 -10.73 -15.56
N GLY A 357 9.05 -10.72 -15.02
CA GLY A 357 9.47 -11.55 -13.89
C GLY A 357 9.87 -12.99 -14.24
N GLY A 358 9.97 -13.33 -15.53
CA GLY A 358 10.51 -14.60 -16.00
C GLY A 358 9.71 -15.83 -15.57
N ALA A 359 10.39 -16.98 -15.47
CA ALA A 359 9.76 -18.27 -15.17
C ALA A 359 8.98 -18.31 -13.83
N PRO A 360 9.45 -17.71 -12.71
CA PRO A 360 8.69 -17.70 -11.46
C PRO A 360 7.32 -17.03 -11.61
N VAL A 361 7.25 -15.90 -12.31
CA VAL A 361 5.98 -15.19 -12.51
C VAL A 361 5.09 -15.90 -13.52
N ALA A 362 5.66 -16.44 -14.60
CA ALA A 362 4.90 -17.26 -15.54
C ALA A 362 4.20 -18.46 -14.87
N ALA A 363 4.90 -19.16 -13.98
CA ALA A 363 4.33 -20.28 -13.22
C ALA A 363 3.19 -19.83 -12.29
N MET A 364 3.30 -18.66 -11.66
CA MET A 364 2.20 -18.09 -10.87
C MET A 364 0.99 -17.77 -11.76
N VAL A 365 1.21 -17.16 -12.93
CA VAL A 365 0.14 -16.81 -13.87
C VAL A 365 -0.59 -18.05 -14.38
N GLU A 366 0.13 -19.11 -14.76
CA GLU A 366 -0.45 -20.39 -15.19
C GLU A 366 -1.33 -21.01 -14.09
N ALA A 367 -0.84 -21.01 -12.85
CA ALA A 367 -1.61 -21.50 -11.71
C ALA A 367 -2.86 -20.65 -11.42
N PHE A 368 -2.76 -19.32 -11.50
CA PHE A 368 -3.92 -18.45 -11.36
C PHE A 368 -4.93 -18.65 -12.49
N GLU A 369 -4.46 -18.89 -13.73
CA GLU A 369 -5.33 -19.18 -14.87
C GLU A 369 -6.12 -20.48 -14.67
N ALA A 370 -5.45 -21.56 -14.26
CA ALA A 370 -6.12 -22.83 -13.97
C ALA A 370 -7.16 -22.68 -12.83
N ARG A 371 -6.85 -21.89 -11.79
CA ARG A 371 -7.78 -21.60 -10.70
C ARG A 371 -8.95 -20.75 -11.14
N ARG A 372 -8.72 -19.75 -12.01
CA ARG A 372 -9.76 -18.97 -12.66
C ARG A 372 -10.71 -19.90 -13.40
N ASP A 373 -10.20 -20.75 -14.27
CA ASP A 373 -11.02 -21.64 -15.12
C ASP A 373 -11.88 -22.57 -14.28
N TYR A 374 -11.31 -23.11 -13.20
CA TYR A 374 -12.06 -23.90 -12.23
C TYR A 374 -13.18 -23.10 -11.58
N ILE A 375 -12.89 -21.93 -10.97
CA ILE A 375 -13.90 -21.12 -10.27
C ILE A 375 -14.99 -20.64 -11.23
N VAL A 376 -14.60 -20.11 -12.39
CA VAL A 376 -15.50 -19.62 -13.44
C VAL A 376 -16.40 -20.74 -13.94
N GLY A 377 -15.84 -21.93 -14.21
CA GLY A 377 -16.62 -23.10 -14.64
C GLY A 377 -17.69 -23.48 -13.62
N ARG A 378 -17.33 -23.56 -12.33
CA ARG A 378 -18.26 -23.92 -11.25
C ARG A 378 -19.32 -22.85 -11.00
N LEU A 379 -18.98 -21.57 -11.08
CA LEU A 379 -19.96 -20.49 -10.94
C LEU A 379 -20.98 -20.46 -12.08
N ARG A 380 -20.56 -20.78 -13.31
CA ARG A 380 -21.45 -20.85 -14.49
C ARG A 380 -22.50 -21.97 -14.37
N GLU A 381 -22.23 -23.01 -13.59
CA GLU A 381 -23.18 -24.10 -13.34
C GLU A 381 -24.32 -23.71 -12.38
N ILE A 382 -24.19 -22.60 -11.64
CA ILE A 382 -25.17 -22.15 -10.65
C ILE A 382 -26.24 -21.28 -11.33
N PRO A 383 -27.52 -21.71 -11.40
CA PRO A 383 -28.58 -20.92 -12.01
C PRO A 383 -28.76 -19.56 -11.31
N GLY A 384 -28.80 -18.48 -12.09
CA GLY A 384 -28.99 -17.12 -11.58
C GLY A 384 -27.69 -16.33 -11.38
N ILE A 385 -26.51 -16.95 -11.50
CA ILE A 385 -25.24 -16.21 -11.55
C ILE A 385 -24.99 -15.68 -12.96
N LYS A 386 -24.66 -14.38 -13.07
CA LYS A 386 -24.08 -13.82 -14.30
C LYS A 386 -22.61 -13.48 -14.06
N LEU A 387 -21.79 -13.62 -15.09
CA LEU A 387 -20.35 -13.50 -14.95
C LEU A 387 -19.70 -12.91 -16.20
N ALA A 388 -18.92 -11.85 -16.01
CA ALA A 388 -17.90 -11.45 -16.97
C ALA A 388 -16.63 -12.25 -16.69
N GLU A 389 -16.06 -12.87 -17.73
CA GLU A 389 -14.85 -13.68 -17.56
C GLU A 389 -13.64 -12.77 -17.28
N PRO A 390 -12.93 -12.95 -16.16
CA PRO A 390 -11.77 -12.12 -15.82
C PRO A 390 -10.60 -12.47 -16.74
N GLN A 391 -9.99 -11.42 -17.29
CA GLN A 391 -8.87 -11.49 -18.24
C GLN A 391 -7.52 -11.24 -17.57
N GLY A 392 -7.51 -10.87 -16.29
CA GLY A 392 -6.32 -10.68 -15.49
C GLY A 392 -6.64 -10.51 -14.01
N ALA A 393 -5.64 -10.11 -13.22
CA ALA A 393 -5.66 -10.18 -11.77
C ALA A 393 -6.05 -11.60 -11.29
N PHE A 394 -6.50 -11.77 -10.04
CA PHE A 394 -6.89 -13.07 -9.50
C PHE A 394 -8.23 -12.99 -8.75
N TYR A 395 -9.13 -12.17 -9.27
CA TYR A 395 -10.48 -11.97 -8.73
C TYR A 395 -11.53 -12.46 -9.71
N VAL A 396 -12.63 -12.97 -9.16
CA VAL A 396 -13.85 -13.27 -9.90
C VAL A 396 -14.97 -12.49 -9.23
N LEU A 397 -15.69 -11.67 -10.00
CA LEU A 397 -16.82 -10.88 -9.48
C LEU A 397 -18.12 -11.39 -10.10
N PRO A 398 -18.75 -12.42 -9.51
CA PRO A 398 -20.06 -12.87 -9.96
C PRO A 398 -21.13 -11.84 -9.61
N GLU A 399 -22.06 -11.65 -10.52
CA GLU A 399 -23.32 -10.94 -10.28
C GLU A 399 -24.30 -11.95 -9.69
N MET A 400 -24.74 -11.69 -8.45
CA MET A 400 -25.52 -12.64 -7.62
C MET A 400 -26.87 -12.06 -7.16
N SER A 401 -27.42 -11.06 -7.87
CA SER A 401 -28.70 -10.41 -7.53
C SER A 401 -29.89 -11.36 -7.52
N ALA A 402 -29.78 -12.54 -8.13
CA ALA A 402 -30.79 -13.59 -8.01
C ALA A 402 -30.91 -14.17 -6.58
N PHE A 403 -29.91 -13.95 -5.72
CA PHE A 403 -29.80 -14.57 -4.39
C PHE A 403 -30.04 -13.59 -3.22
N PHE A 404 -30.30 -12.32 -3.50
CA PHE A 404 -30.59 -11.32 -2.47
C PHE A 404 -31.62 -10.31 -2.99
N GLY A 405 -32.30 -9.61 -2.08
CA GLY A 405 -33.28 -8.59 -2.42
C GLY A 405 -34.55 -8.66 -1.59
N PRO A 406 -35.58 -7.87 -1.93
CA PRO A 406 -36.83 -7.85 -1.20
C PRO A 406 -37.47 -9.25 -1.14
N GLY A 407 -37.64 -9.78 0.08
CA GLY A 407 -38.24 -11.09 0.33
C GLY A 407 -37.29 -12.29 0.23
N ALA A 408 -36.03 -12.09 -0.16
CA ALA A 408 -35.03 -13.16 -0.12
C ALA A 408 -34.67 -13.52 1.33
N ALA A 409 -34.59 -14.82 1.61
CA ALA A 409 -34.20 -15.34 2.92
C ALA A 409 -33.43 -16.66 2.75
N ALA A 410 -32.49 -16.91 3.66
CA ALA A 410 -31.73 -18.14 3.71
C ALA A 410 -32.07 -18.94 4.97
N GLU A 411 -32.23 -20.25 4.82
CA GLU A 411 -32.46 -21.16 5.93
C GLU A 411 -31.30 -21.09 6.93
N GLY A 412 -31.63 -21.07 8.23
CA GLY A 412 -30.62 -20.95 9.30
C GLY A 412 -30.01 -19.56 9.47
N TYR A 413 -30.43 -18.55 8.70
CA TYR A 413 -29.91 -17.18 8.78
C TYR A 413 -31.01 -16.12 8.86
N GLY A 414 -32.02 -16.20 7.98
CA GLY A 414 -33.08 -15.21 7.87
C GLY A 414 -32.95 -14.32 6.63
N PRO A 415 -33.42 -13.06 6.67
CA PRO A 415 -33.48 -12.19 5.50
C PRO A 415 -32.12 -11.91 4.86
N VAL A 416 -32.09 -11.88 3.52
CA VAL A 416 -30.91 -11.56 2.69
C VAL A 416 -31.24 -10.39 1.75
N PRO A 417 -31.36 -9.16 2.28
CA PRO A 417 -31.82 -8.01 1.50
C PRO A 417 -30.80 -7.49 0.48
N ASP A 418 -29.50 -7.78 0.67
CA ASP A 418 -28.41 -7.25 -0.13
C ASP A 418 -27.19 -8.18 -0.17
N ALA A 419 -26.18 -7.79 -0.94
CA ALA A 419 -24.94 -8.53 -1.09
C ALA A 419 -24.12 -8.63 0.20
N ASP A 420 -24.25 -7.67 1.14
CA ASP A 420 -23.56 -7.73 2.42
C ASP A 420 -24.17 -8.84 3.27
N ALA A 421 -25.50 -8.92 3.34
CA ALA A 421 -26.20 -9.99 4.03
C ALA A 421 -25.90 -11.36 3.41
N LEU A 422 -25.79 -11.44 2.09
CA LEU A 422 -25.39 -12.68 1.41
C LEU A 422 -23.96 -13.09 1.78
N ALA A 423 -23.00 -12.16 1.77
CA ALA A 423 -21.62 -12.45 2.18
C ALA A 423 -21.53 -12.90 3.65
N MET A 424 -22.32 -12.28 4.53
CA MET A 424 -22.40 -12.66 5.94
C MET A 424 -23.06 -14.03 6.15
N TYR A 425 -24.08 -14.37 5.36
CA TYR A 425 -24.68 -15.70 5.34
C TYR A 425 -23.63 -16.76 4.97
N LEU A 426 -22.93 -16.55 3.84
CA LEU A 426 -21.89 -17.47 3.37
C LEU A 426 -20.78 -17.66 4.43
N MET A 427 -20.33 -16.57 5.04
CA MET A 427 -19.29 -16.62 6.08
C MET A 427 -19.75 -17.33 7.37
N ARG A 428 -21.01 -17.16 7.80
CA ARG A 428 -21.46 -17.64 9.12
C ARG A 428 -22.13 -19.00 9.11
N VAL A 429 -22.70 -19.40 7.98
CA VAL A 429 -23.55 -20.60 7.89
C VAL A 429 -23.02 -21.62 6.89
N ALA A 430 -22.41 -21.16 5.78
CA ALA A 430 -21.92 -22.03 4.71
C ALA A 430 -20.39 -22.06 4.60
N HIS A 431 -19.68 -21.93 5.75
CA HIS A 431 -18.22 -21.81 5.83
C HIS A 431 -17.46 -23.12 5.64
#